data_AF-A0A0D8L2Z9-F1
#
_entry.id   AF-A0A0D8L2Z9-F1
#
_cell.length_a   1.000
_cell.length_b   1.000
_cell.length_c   1.000
_cell.angle_alpha   90.00
_cell.angle_beta   90.00
_cell.angle_gamma   90.00
#
_symmetry.space_group_name_H-M   'P 1'
#
loop_
_entity.id
_entity.type
_entity.pdbx_description
1 polymer ?
#
loop_
_entity_poly.entity_id
_entity_poly.type
_entity_poly.pdbx_seq_one_letter_code
_entity_poly.pdbx_strand_id
1 'polypeptide(L)' 'MPHALLVRQIPALKNPRYFSIYQSGRERCLAEALAGNDISQVPLYSHSNTYQSLFSQGWRSVNEQDIRLAKAGACHVRHS' A
#
# COMPACT_ATOMS: atom_id res chain seq x y z
N MET A 1 2.09 -0.70 10.03
CA MET A 1 3.04 0.35 10.45
C MET A 1 2.27 1.50 11.09
N PRO A 2 2.65 1.99 12.29
CA PRO A 2 2.00 3.14 12.91
C PRO A 2 2.24 4.43 12.10
N HIS A 3 1.18 5.25 11.95
CA HIS A 3 1.20 6.49 11.16
C HIS A 3 2.34 7.44 11.56
N ALA A 4 2.65 7.55 12.85
CA ALA A 4 3.73 8.41 13.35
C ALA A 4 5.13 8.00 12.84
N LEU A 5 5.38 6.68 12.68
CA LEU A 5 6.66 6.20 12.13
C LEU A 5 6.76 6.47 10.63
N LEU A 6 5.65 6.34 9.90
CA LEU A 6 5.58 6.67 8.47
C LEU A 6 5.85 8.16 8.22
N VAL A 7 5.23 9.04 9.01
CA VAL A 7 5.47 10.49 8.94
C VAL A 7 6.92 10.85 9.28
N ARG A 8 7.56 10.12 10.21
CA ARG A 8 8.98 10.32 10.54
C ARG A 8 9.90 9.94 9.38
N GLN A 9 9.57 8.88 8.63
CA GLN A 9 10.36 8.41 7.49
C GLN A 9 10.07 9.20 6.21
N ILE A 10 8.82 9.65 6.03
CA ILE A 10 8.36 10.41 4.86
C ILE A 10 7.58 11.64 5.37
N PRO A 11 8.28 12.76 5.65
CA PRO A 11 7.66 13.97 6.20
C PRO A 11 6.52 14.53 5.34
N ALA A 12 6.55 14.28 4.03
CA ALA A 12 5.50 14.69 3.09
C ALA A 12 4.13 14.07 3.43
N LEU A 13 4.07 12.93 4.13
CA LEU A 13 2.83 12.27 4.53
C LEU A 13 2.11 12.98 5.68
N LYS A 14 2.65 14.06 6.24
CA LYS A 14 1.87 14.99 7.09
C LYS A 14 0.70 15.60 6.34
N ASN A 15 0.81 15.74 5.01
CA ASN A 15 -0.30 16.18 4.19
C ASN A 15 -1.31 15.02 4.02
N PRO A 16 -2.58 15.19 4.43
CA PRO A 16 -3.57 14.12 4.37
C PRO A 16 -3.82 13.61 2.94
N ARG A 17 -3.70 14.47 1.92
CA ARG A 17 -3.81 14.05 0.52
C ARG A 17 -2.66 13.14 0.10
N TYR A 18 -1.45 13.38 0.61
CA TYR A 18 -0.29 12.55 0.26
C TYR A 18 -0.34 11.22 1.00
N PHE A 19 -0.81 11.25 2.25
CA PHE A 19 -1.09 10.05 3.01
C PHE A 19 -2.14 9.16 2.33
N SER A 20 -3.24 9.72 1.82
CA SER A 20 -4.25 8.93 1.12
C SER A 20 -3.71 8.28 -0.15
N ILE A 21 -2.90 8.99 -0.95
CA ILE A 21 -2.27 8.42 -2.15
C ILE A 21 -1.32 7.27 -1.79
N TYR A 22 -0.50 7.45 -0.77
CA TYR A 22 0.37 6.39 -0.25
C TYR A 22 -0.46 5.17 0.19
N GLN A 23 -1.54 5.41 0.93
CA GLN A 23 -2.40 4.35 1.42
C GLN A 23 -3.10 3.59 0.27
N SER A 24 -3.59 4.29 -0.74
CA SER A 24 -4.15 3.67 -1.95
C SER A 24 -3.13 2.78 -2.68
N GLY A 25 -1.86 3.18 -2.75
CA GLY A 25 -0.79 2.34 -3.31
C GLY A 25 -0.60 1.04 -2.55
N ARG A 26 -0.60 1.12 -1.21
CA ARG A 26 -0.47 -0.04 -0.33
C ARG A 26 -1.66 -0.99 -0.45
N GLU A 27 -2.88 -0.45 -0.41
CA GLU A 27 -4.12 -1.23 -0.50
C GLU A 27 -4.25 -1.95 -1.84
N ARG A 28 -3.93 -1.26 -2.95
CA ARG A 28 -3.97 -1.88 -4.28
C ARG A 28 -2.93 -2.99 -4.41
N CYS A 29 -1.69 -2.78 -3.95
CA CYS A 29 -0.67 -3.81 -3.96
C CYS A 29 -1.11 -5.07 -3.19
N LEU A 30 -1.72 -4.90 -2.02
CA LEU A 30 -2.30 -6.03 -1.27
C LEU A 30 -3.41 -6.74 -2.03
N ALA A 31 -4.34 -6.00 -2.65
CA ALA A 31 -5.42 -6.60 -3.43
C ALA A 31 -4.89 -7.45 -4.59
N GLU A 32 -3.89 -6.96 -5.32
CA GLU A 32 -3.25 -7.70 -6.43
C GLU A 32 -2.50 -8.94 -5.92
N ALA A 33 -1.76 -8.82 -4.81
CA ALA A 33 -1.08 -9.95 -4.19
C ALA A 33 -2.04 -11.04 -3.68
N LEU A 34 -3.23 -10.64 -3.22
CA LEU A 34 -4.30 -11.55 -2.80
C LEU A 34 -4.97 -12.22 -4.00
N ALA A 35 -5.10 -11.51 -5.12
CA ALA A 35 -5.58 -12.06 -6.38
C ALA A 35 -4.59 -13.03 -7.04
N GLY A 36 -3.33 -13.04 -6.59
CA GLY A 36 -2.26 -13.88 -7.16
C GLY A 36 -1.56 -13.26 -8.37
N ASN A 37 -1.73 -11.96 -8.58
CA ASN A 37 -1.08 -11.22 -9.65
C ASN A 37 0.38 -10.87 -9.30
N ASP A 38 1.20 -10.61 -10.33
CA ASP A 38 2.56 -10.12 -10.11
C ASP A 38 2.54 -8.68 -9.59
N ILE A 39 3.21 -8.47 -8.45
CA ILE A 39 3.34 -7.16 -7.79
C ILE A 39 4.74 -6.55 -7.96
N SER A 40 5.62 -7.17 -8.77
CA SER A 40 6.98 -6.69 -9.03
C SER A 40 6.99 -5.31 -9.69
N GLN A 41 5.98 -5.02 -10.52
CA GLN A 41 5.83 -3.76 -11.23
C GLN A 41 4.82 -2.85 -10.55
N VAL A 42 5.18 -1.58 -10.40
CA VAL A 42 4.28 -0.56 -9.88
C VAL A 42 3.44 -0.01 -11.04
N PRO A 43 2.10 -0.04 -10.98
CA PRO A 43 1.26 0.51 -12.03
C PRO A 43 1.30 2.04 -12.05
N LEU A 44 0.99 2.61 -13.21
CA LEU A 44 0.75 4.05 -13.33
C LEU A 44 -0.53 4.42 -12.56
N TYR A 45 -0.40 5.36 -11.64
CA TYR A 45 -1.47 5.94 -10.83
C TYR A 45 -1.79 7.37 -11.27
N SER A 46 -0.76 8.17 -11.56
CA SER A 46 -0.91 9.57 -11.98
C SER A 46 0.26 10.00 -12.86
N HIS A 47 0.01 10.97 -13.75
CA HIS A 47 1.08 11.63 -14.52
C HIS A 47 1.88 12.64 -13.69
N SER A 48 1.41 13.01 -12.50
CA SER A 48 2.20 13.82 -11.57
C SER A 48 3.30 12.98 -10.94
N ASN A 49 4.56 13.35 -11.16
CA ASN A 49 5.72 12.69 -10.55
C ASN A 49 5.60 12.58 -9.01
N THR A 50 5.06 13.61 -8.36
CA THR A 50 4.86 13.60 -6.90
C THR A 50 3.85 12.52 -6.48
N TYR A 51 2.69 12.47 -7.13
CA TYR A 51 1.63 11.52 -6.77
C TYR A 51 2.02 10.10 -7.16
N GLN A 52 2.65 9.92 -8.32
CA GLN A 52 3.18 8.64 -8.75
C GLN A 52 4.23 8.10 -7.78
N SER A 53 5.13 8.97 -7.30
CA SER A 53 6.15 8.58 -6.32
C SER A 53 5.52 8.15 -4.99
N LEU A 54 4.57 8.93 -4.45
CA LEU A 54 3.89 8.59 -3.20
C LEU A 54 3.14 7.26 -3.30
N PHE A 55 2.43 7.05 -4.42
CA PHE A 55 1.75 5.79 -4.70
C PHE A 55 2.75 4.64 -4.78
N SER A 56 3.88 4.83 -5.47
CA SER A 56 4.94 3.82 -5.61
C SER A 56 5.58 3.45 -4.26
N GLN A 57 5.75 4.42 -3.36
CA GLN A 57 6.22 4.18 -2.00
C GLN A 57 5.20 3.35 -1.21
N GLY A 58 3.91 3.67 -1.34
CA GLY A 58 2.82 2.88 -0.76
C GLY A 58 2.82 1.43 -1.25
N TRP A 59 2.90 1.23 -2.56
CA TRP A 59 2.97 -0.07 -3.20
C TRP A 59 4.13 -0.92 -2.68
N ARG A 60 5.34 -0.36 -2.66
CA ARG A 60 6.56 -1.03 -2.21
C ARG A 60 6.64 -1.21 -0.70
N SER A 61 5.76 -0.59 0.07
CA SER A 61 5.69 -0.77 1.53
C SER A 61 5.08 -2.11 1.93
N VAL A 62 4.39 -2.78 1.01
CA VAL A 62 3.79 -4.10 1.24
C VAL A 62 4.89 -5.14 1.23
N ASN A 63 4.97 -5.91 2.31
CA ASN A 63 5.88 -7.06 2.40
C ASN A 63 5.10 -8.38 2.49
N GLU A 64 5.82 -9.50 2.48
CA GLU A 64 5.21 -10.83 2.56
C GLU A 64 4.40 -11.04 3.85
N GLN A 65 4.79 -10.43 4.97
CA GLN A 65 4.06 -10.56 6.23
C GLN A 65 2.70 -9.86 6.15
N ASP A 66 2.66 -8.67 5.54
CA ASP A 66 1.42 -7.95 5.28
C ASP A 66 0.47 -8.78 4.40
N ILE A 67 1.00 -9.43 3.36
CA ILE A 67 0.24 -10.30 2.46
C ILE A 67 -0.28 -11.54 3.22
N ARG A 68 0.57 -12.20 4.00
CA ARG A 68 0.18 -13.37 4.83
C ARG A 68 -0.92 -13.00 5.82
N LEU A 69 -0.78 -11.86 6.50
CA LEU A 69 -1.79 -11.35 7.44
C LEU A 69 -3.12 -11.06 6.73
N ALA A 70 -3.08 -10.42 5.56
CA ALA A 70 -4.27 -10.14 4.76
C ALA A 70 -4.95 -11.44 4.26
N LYS A 71 -4.16 -12.45 3.85
CA LYS A 71 -4.67 -13.79 3.49
C LYS A 71 -5.36 -14.47 4.67
N ALA A 72 -4.75 -14.42 5.85
CA ALA A 72 -5.31 -15.00 7.07
C ALA A 72 -6.63 -14.30 7.48
N GLY A 73 -6.67 -12.96 7.41
CA GLY A 73 -7.89 -12.20 7.67
C GLY A 73 -9.02 -12.49 6.68
N ALA A 74 -8.70 -12.60 5.39
CA ALA A 74 -9.68 -12.96 4.35
C ALA A 74 -10.25 -14.38 4.52
N CYS A 75 -9.44 -15.32 5.03
CA CYS A 75 -9.89 -16.66 5.37
C CYS A 75 -10.88 -16.65 6.56
N HIS A 76 -10.63 -15.82 7.57
CA HIS A 76 -11.48 -15.76 8.75
C HIS A 76 -12.89 -15.22 8.45
N VAL A 77 -13.01 -14.20 7.59
CA VAL A 77 -14.29 -13.60 7.19
C VAL A 77 -15.17 -14.58 6.39
N ARG A 78 -14.58 -15.57 5.71
CA ARG A 78 -15.33 -16.55 4.90
C ARG A 78 -15.93 -17.71 5.70
N HIS A 79 -15.62 -17.80 6.99
CA HIS A 79 -16.08 -18.86 7.90
C HIS A 79 -17.01 -18.33 9.01
N SER A 80 -17.59 -17.14 8.84
CA SER A 80 -18.55 -16.54 9.78
C SER A 80 -19.94 -16.43 9.16
#